data_AF-A0A496UHN8-F1
#
_entry.id   AF-A0A496UHN8-F1
#
_cell.length_a   1.000
_cell.length_b   1.000
_cell.length_c   1.000
_cell.angle_alpha   90.00
_cell.angle_beta   90.00
_cell.angle_gamma   90.00
#
_symmetry.space_group_name_H-M   'P 1'
#
loop_
_entity.id
_entity.type
_entity.pdbx_description
1 polymer ?
#
loop_
_entity_poly.entity_id
_entity_poly.type
_entity_poly.pdbx_seq_one_letter_code
_entity_poly.pdbx_strand_id
1 'polypeptide(L)'
;MIGINLLVMFVFCAVLAGSDIASVSTGDIRFGLDTALFNYTGSETLGLEIYEQLDLDQLSADQDSIVNFTTTLAMISESGDTTAFDQWNSETLWAPGRSIVNSTVLPVIPGNYSLVVTITDTGNGKQGVVTRDLTVEPVGVLSEIELARALVPSPLESTNPLRKGELLVFPAANGSYILPEEHMAYYYLEVYNLGGSSILMQGRLETSSGEIIFARPWVPITIPEGAEAVGLVDSLDLRVARNSGLYTVVFGIVTQQDTLEVFKHLIIGRNLESENEFIVDSVAELDEIPFPDHFRLILSHTETNLYDSLDEDARLRFYTAYWQGVPDQRLQFEERCAASSRYASTQRESWRTDRGRVYVIYGPPDDIESELFQGEHVPYEIWYYYGGGNDSFVFADRSGTGDYEQVYSSIEGEVSYTNWEDMIAPASVGGGV
;
A
#
# COMPACT_ATOMS: atom_id res chain seq x y z
N MET A 1 -47.91 -1.61 0.33
CA MET A 1 -46.91 -2.52 0.94
C MET A 1 -46.52 -3.52 -0.13
N ILE A 2 -45.53 -3.17 -0.93
CA ILE A 2 -44.95 -4.05 -1.96
C ILE A 2 -43.47 -4.07 -1.62
N GLY A 3 -43.01 -5.19 -1.04
CA GLY A 3 -41.62 -5.41 -0.69
C GLY A 3 -40.83 -5.77 -1.94
N ILE A 4 -39.80 -5.00 -2.22
CA ILE A 4 -38.80 -5.27 -3.26
C ILE A 4 -37.75 -6.16 -2.61
N ASN A 5 -37.71 -7.43 -2.99
CA ASN A 5 -36.58 -8.32 -2.72
C ASN A 5 -35.51 -8.04 -3.78
N LEU A 6 -34.43 -7.37 -3.38
CA LEU A 6 -33.22 -7.21 -4.19
C LEU A 6 -32.36 -8.47 -3.99
N LEU A 7 -32.47 -9.41 -4.93
CA LEU A 7 -31.59 -10.58 -5.00
C LEU A 7 -30.28 -10.14 -5.67
N VAL A 8 -29.27 -9.81 -4.85
CA VAL A 8 -27.89 -9.60 -5.34
C VAL A 8 -27.30 -10.98 -5.64
N MET A 9 -27.20 -11.30 -6.92
CA MET A 9 -26.62 -12.54 -7.41
C MET A 9 -25.11 -12.36 -7.55
N PHE A 10 -24.35 -12.75 -6.52
CA PHE A 10 -22.90 -12.89 -6.64
C PHE A 10 -22.60 -14.10 -7.52
N VAL A 11 -22.29 -13.85 -8.80
CA VAL A 11 -21.66 -14.85 -9.66
C VAL A 11 -20.17 -14.83 -9.35
N PHE A 12 -19.74 -15.73 -8.47
CA PHE A 12 -18.35 -16.09 -8.31
C PHE A 12 -17.93 -16.90 -9.54
N CYS A 13 -17.48 -16.21 -10.60
CA CYS A 13 -16.68 -16.84 -11.65
C CYS A 13 -15.22 -16.73 -11.24
N ALA A 14 -14.73 -17.74 -10.53
CA ALA A 14 -13.31 -17.98 -10.37
C ALA A 14 -12.72 -18.48 -11.70
N VAL A 15 -12.45 -17.55 -12.60
CA VAL A 15 -11.39 -17.70 -13.59
C VAL A 15 -10.28 -16.80 -13.06
N LEU A 16 -9.21 -17.41 -12.53
CA LEU A 16 -7.96 -16.70 -12.31
C LEU A 16 -7.48 -16.26 -13.71
N ALA A 17 -7.80 -15.03 -14.09
CA ALA A 17 -7.19 -14.38 -15.22
C ALA A 17 -5.71 -14.18 -14.85
N GLY A 18 -4.81 -14.89 -15.51
CA GLY A 18 -3.36 -14.75 -15.32
C GLY A 18 -2.80 -13.41 -15.79
N SER A 19 -3.66 -12.44 -16.13
CA SER A 19 -3.34 -11.15 -16.73
C SER A 19 -3.03 -10.05 -15.72
N ASP A 20 -3.21 -10.27 -14.41
CA ASP A 20 -3.21 -9.17 -13.41
C ASP A 20 -2.10 -9.28 -12.34
N ILE A 21 -1.33 -10.38 -12.33
CA ILE A 21 -0.15 -10.59 -11.47
C ILE A 21 1.10 -10.25 -12.27
N ALA A 22 2.07 -9.50 -11.73
CA ALA A 22 3.35 -9.28 -12.41
C ALA A 22 4.03 -10.60 -12.84
N SER A 23 4.63 -10.62 -14.03
CA SER A 23 5.34 -11.79 -14.56
C SER A 23 6.83 -11.70 -14.28
N VAL A 24 7.46 -12.85 -14.04
CA VAL A 24 8.92 -12.95 -13.92
C VAL A 24 9.47 -13.72 -15.12
N SER A 25 10.53 -13.21 -15.72
CA SER A 25 11.15 -13.81 -16.90
C SER A 25 11.73 -15.20 -16.62
N THR A 26 11.84 -15.98 -17.69
CA THR A 26 12.59 -17.23 -17.74
C THR A 26 13.88 -17.05 -18.55
N GLY A 27 14.83 -17.97 -18.41
CA GLY A 27 16.13 -17.89 -19.09
C GLY A 27 17.27 -17.50 -18.16
N ASP A 28 18.31 -16.90 -18.74
CA ASP A 28 19.56 -16.53 -18.05
C ASP A 28 19.46 -15.19 -17.32
N ILE A 29 18.54 -14.32 -17.76
CA ILE A 29 18.29 -13.00 -17.17
C ILE A 29 16.90 -13.00 -16.53
N ARG A 30 16.83 -12.63 -15.25
CA ARG A 30 15.62 -12.50 -14.44
C ARG A 30 15.18 -11.05 -14.34
N PHE A 31 14.00 -10.74 -14.87
CA PHE A 31 13.36 -9.42 -14.74
C PHE A 31 11.87 -9.57 -14.43
N GLY A 32 11.32 -8.59 -13.72
CA GLY A 32 9.89 -8.43 -13.50
C GLY A 32 9.25 -7.64 -14.65
N LEU A 33 8.02 -8.01 -15.01
CA LEU A 33 7.18 -7.33 -15.98
C LEU A 33 5.79 -7.09 -15.39
N ASP A 34 5.33 -5.85 -15.44
CA ASP A 34 3.93 -5.52 -15.15
C ASP A 34 3.35 -4.61 -16.23
N THR A 35 2.03 -4.55 -16.29
CA THR A 35 1.29 -3.76 -17.28
C THR A 35 0.12 -3.00 -16.64
N ALA A 36 -0.25 -1.85 -17.20
CA ALA A 36 -1.47 -1.16 -16.83
C ALA A 36 -2.10 -0.47 -18.05
N LEU A 37 -3.41 -0.59 -18.19
CA LEU A 37 -4.19 -0.02 -19.29
C LEU A 37 -4.78 1.34 -18.94
N PHE A 38 -4.54 2.33 -19.80
CA PHE A 38 -5.03 3.71 -19.66
C PHE A 38 -5.69 4.22 -20.93
N ASN A 39 -6.55 5.24 -20.78
CA ASN A 39 -7.18 5.92 -21.90
C ASN A 39 -6.37 7.16 -22.32
N TYR A 40 -5.46 6.99 -23.27
CA TYR A 40 -4.54 8.06 -23.70
C TYR A 40 -5.06 8.98 -24.80
N THR A 41 -6.07 8.59 -25.57
CA THR A 41 -6.29 9.21 -26.90
C THR A 41 -7.70 9.70 -27.18
N GLY A 42 -8.67 9.53 -26.28
CA GLY A 42 -10.07 9.88 -26.56
C GLY A 42 -10.62 9.21 -27.81
N SER A 43 -9.97 8.13 -28.25
CA SER A 43 -10.26 7.33 -29.45
C SER A 43 -10.57 5.89 -29.04
N GLU A 44 -10.87 5.01 -30.00
CA GLU A 44 -11.02 3.57 -29.73
C GLU A 44 -9.70 2.87 -29.34
N THR A 45 -8.57 3.58 -29.40
CA THR A 45 -7.23 3.08 -29.06
C THR A 45 -6.86 3.44 -27.62
N LEU A 46 -6.54 2.43 -26.82
CA LEU A 46 -6.04 2.52 -25.45
C LEU A 46 -4.51 2.51 -25.46
N GLY A 47 -3.88 2.92 -24.37
CA GLY A 47 -2.44 2.72 -24.19
C GLY A 47 -2.19 1.68 -23.11
N LEU A 48 -1.54 0.59 -23.51
CA LEU A 48 -1.00 -0.40 -22.61
C LEU A 48 0.39 0.07 -22.19
N GLU A 49 0.53 0.49 -20.94
CA GLU A 49 1.83 0.72 -20.35
C GLU A 49 2.44 -0.59 -19.90
N ILE A 50 3.76 -0.68 -20.09
CA ILE A 50 4.54 -1.88 -19.85
C ILE A 50 5.78 -1.45 -19.08
N TYR A 51 5.95 -2.04 -17.90
CA TYR A 51 7.02 -1.74 -16.97
C TYR A 51 7.93 -2.96 -16.86
N GLU A 52 9.24 -2.75 -16.96
CA GLU A 52 10.24 -3.77 -16.70
C GLU A 52 11.13 -3.37 -15.53
N GLN A 53 11.46 -4.32 -14.66
CA GLN A 53 12.41 -4.14 -13.57
C GLN A 53 13.47 -5.23 -13.60
N LEU A 54 14.75 -4.83 -13.59
CA LEU A 54 15.89 -5.73 -13.76
C LEU A 54 17.03 -5.38 -12.80
N ASP A 55 17.57 -6.37 -12.10
CA ASP A 55 18.81 -6.21 -11.32
C ASP A 55 20.02 -6.20 -12.25
N LEU A 56 20.97 -5.27 -12.04
CA LEU A 56 22.13 -5.14 -12.92
C LEU A 56 23.25 -6.16 -12.63
N ASP A 57 23.25 -6.80 -11.45
CA ASP A 57 24.29 -7.75 -11.02
C ASP A 57 24.40 -9.02 -11.90
N GLN A 58 23.36 -9.29 -12.68
CA GLN A 58 23.27 -10.40 -13.63
C GLN A 58 23.75 -10.05 -15.03
N LEU A 59 23.96 -8.76 -15.33
CA LEU A 59 24.40 -8.29 -16.64
C LEU A 59 25.92 -8.10 -16.69
N SER A 60 26.49 -8.25 -17.89
CA SER A 60 27.90 -7.99 -18.14
C SER A 60 28.17 -6.50 -18.29
N ALA A 61 29.17 -6.02 -17.54
CA ALA A 61 29.68 -4.67 -17.64
C ALA A 61 30.98 -4.64 -18.46
N ASP A 62 31.21 -3.58 -19.20
CA ASP A 62 32.45 -3.35 -19.94
C ASP A 62 33.59 -2.85 -19.04
N GLN A 63 34.71 -2.43 -19.65
CA GLN A 63 35.89 -1.95 -18.92
C GLN A 63 35.62 -0.66 -18.12
N ASP A 64 34.61 0.12 -18.50
CA ASP A 64 34.20 1.37 -17.85
C ASP A 64 33.02 1.15 -16.90
N SER A 65 32.70 -0.11 -16.57
CA SER A 65 31.55 -0.51 -15.76
C SER A 65 30.19 -0.12 -16.38
N ILE A 66 30.12 0.02 -17.70
CA ILE A 66 28.87 0.29 -18.41
C ILE A 66 28.21 -1.02 -18.81
N VAL A 67 26.92 -1.13 -18.53
CA VAL A 67 26.07 -2.25 -18.91
C VAL A 67 25.21 -1.83 -20.09
N ASN A 68 25.18 -2.70 -21.10
CA ASN A 68 24.40 -2.52 -22.31
C ASN A 68 23.49 -3.72 -22.54
N PHE A 69 22.19 -3.47 -22.70
CA PHE A 69 21.21 -4.49 -23.02
C PHE A 69 20.18 -3.98 -24.01
N THR A 70 19.59 -4.90 -24.76
CA THR A 70 18.53 -4.62 -25.73
C THR A 70 17.23 -5.20 -25.20
N THR A 71 16.18 -4.38 -25.12
CA THR A 71 14.82 -4.86 -24.87
C THR A 71 14.09 -4.94 -26.20
N THR A 72 13.43 -6.08 -26.45
CA THR A 72 12.56 -6.30 -27.61
C THR A 72 11.19 -6.71 -27.12
N LEU A 73 10.17 -6.09 -27.70
CA LEU A 73 8.79 -6.30 -27.34
C LEU A 73 7.98 -6.65 -28.58
N ALA A 74 7.15 -7.69 -28.50
CA ALA A 74 6.15 -8.00 -29.50
C ALA A 74 4.78 -8.28 -28.86
N MET A 75 3.74 -7.68 -29.43
CA MET A 75 2.35 -7.99 -29.10
C MET A 75 1.74 -8.83 -30.22
N ILE A 76 1.27 -10.02 -29.87
CA ILE A 76 0.79 -11.01 -30.83
C ILE A 76 -0.71 -11.20 -30.60
N SER A 77 -1.53 -11.03 -31.63
CA SER A 77 -2.98 -11.28 -31.54
C SER A 77 -3.29 -12.77 -31.40
N GLU A 78 -4.53 -13.11 -31.04
CA GLU A 78 -5.03 -14.49 -31.06
C GLU A 78 -4.89 -15.18 -32.44
N SER A 79 -4.90 -14.41 -33.55
CA SER A 79 -4.64 -14.93 -34.90
C SER A 79 -3.16 -15.25 -35.19
N GLY A 80 -2.25 -14.86 -34.29
CA GLY A 80 -0.80 -15.02 -34.45
C GLY A 80 -0.12 -13.85 -35.17
N ASP A 81 -0.83 -12.76 -35.44
CA ASP A 81 -0.27 -11.58 -36.11
C ASP A 81 0.44 -10.67 -35.10
N THR A 82 1.63 -10.16 -35.44
CA THR A 82 2.27 -9.11 -34.65
C THR A 82 1.54 -7.79 -34.87
N THR A 83 0.88 -7.29 -33.82
CA THR A 83 0.04 -6.08 -33.85
C THR A 83 0.78 -4.83 -33.38
N ALA A 84 1.75 -5.01 -32.49
CA ALA A 84 2.68 -3.97 -32.07
C ALA A 84 4.08 -4.58 -31.85
N PHE A 85 5.11 -3.78 -32.10
CA PHE A 85 6.51 -4.15 -31.90
C PHE A 85 7.30 -2.92 -31.50
N ASP A 86 8.19 -3.07 -30.52
CA ASP A 86 9.14 -2.04 -30.13
C ASP A 86 10.49 -2.68 -29.77
N GLN A 87 11.57 -1.92 -29.96
CA GLN A 87 12.92 -2.36 -29.62
C GLN A 87 13.82 -1.17 -29.35
N TRP A 88 14.52 -1.21 -28.21
CA TRP A 88 15.49 -0.19 -27.84
C TRP A 88 16.70 -0.78 -27.15
N ASN A 89 17.78 0.01 -27.12
CA ASN A 89 18.99 -0.29 -26.37
C ASN A 89 19.03 0.61 -25.14
N SER A 90 19.43 0.03 -24.01
CA SER A 90 19.61 0.73 -22.75
C SER A 90 21.07 0.65 -22.34
N GLU A 91 21.60 1.79 -21.90
CA GLU A 91 22.98 1.95 -21.41
C GLU A 91 22.94 2.57 -20.01
N THR A 92 23.62 1.95 -19.04
CA THR A 92 23.71 2.49 -17.67
C THR A 92 24.99 2.06 -16.98
N LEU A 93 25.43 2.87 -16.01
CA LEU A 93 26.51 2.50 -15.10
C LEU A 93 26.07 1.35 -14.18
N TRP A 94 26.87 0.28 -14.17
CA TRP A 94 26.74 -0.82 -13.23
C TRP A 94 27.09 -0.37 -11.80
N ALA A 95 26.30 -0.84 -10.85
CA ALA A 95 26.61 -0.71 -9.43
C ALA A 95 26.06 -1.94 -8.68
N PRO A 96 26.77 -2.46 -7.68
CA PRO A 96 26.31 -3.61 -6.90
C PRO A 96 24.93 -3.37 -6.29
N GLY A 97 24.01 -4.34 -6.43
CA GLY A 97 22.66 -4.27 -5.87
C GLY A 97 21.74 -3.23 -6.51
N ARG A 98 22.16 -2.60 -7.62
CA ARG A 98 21.33 -1.64 -8.34
C ARG A 98 20.34 -2.37 -9.25
N SER A 99 19.06 -2.05 -9.08
CA SER A 99 18.02 -2.37 -10.07
C SER A 99 17.74 -1.15 -10.95
N ILE A 100 17.24 -1.42 -12.14
CA ILE A 100 16.71 -0.41 -13.06
C ILE A 100 15.26 -0.70 -13.38
N VAL A 101 14.56 0.35 -13.79
CA VAL A 101 13.17 0.29 -14.22
C VAL A 101 13.06 1.04 -15.53
N ASN A 102 12.46 0.41 -16.54
CA ASN A 102 12.08 1.08 -17.78
C ASN A 102 10.57 0.97 -17.98
N SER A 103 10.03 1.89 -18.77
CA SER A 103 8.64 1.87 -19.21
C SER A 103 8.53 2.17 -20.70
N THR A 104 7.55 1.57 -21.35
CA THR A 104 7.10 1.95 -22.69
C THR A 104 5.58 1.87 -22.77
N VAL A 105 4.99 2.49 -23.80
CA VAL A 105 3.55 2.51 -24.02
C VAL A 105 3.26 2.00 -25.42
N LEU A 106 2.35 1.04 -25.51
CA LEU A 106 1.88 0.53 -26.80
C LEU A 106 0.42 0.90 -27.04
N PRO A 107 0.07 1.37 -28.23
CA PRO A 107 -1.32 1.53 -28.62
C PRO A 107 -1.98 0.17 -28.80
N VAL A 108 -3.13 -0.05 -28.14
CA VAL A 108 -3.90 -1.29 -28.21
C VAL A 108 -5.38 -1.02 -28.42
N ILE A 109 -6.07 -1.99 -28.99
CA ILE A 109 -7.54 -2.01 -29.06
C ILE A 109 -8.05 -3.20 -28.25
N PRO A 110 -9.34 -3.24 -27.87
CA PRO A 110 -9.89 -4.38 -27.15
C PRO A 110 -9.72 -5.71 -27.90
N GLY A 111 -9.29 -6.75 -27.18
CA GLY A 111 -8.99 -8.06 -27.75
C GLY A 111 -8.05 -8.90 -26.88
N ASN A 112 -7.78 -10.14 -27.31
CA ASN A 112 -6.85 -11.04 -26.65
C ASN A 112 -5.48 -11.03 -27.34
N TYR A 113 -4.42 -10.95 -26.55
CA TYR A 113 -3.05 -10.85 -27.00
C TYR A 113 -2.11 -11.71 -26.16
N SER A 114 -0.95 -12.02 -26.74
CA SER A 114 0.22 -12.48 -26.00
C SER A 114 1.32 -11.44 -26.15
N LEU A 115 1.74 -10.87 -25.01
CA LEU A 115 2.85 -9.93 -24.91
C LEU A 115 4.14 -10.72 -24.67
N VAL A 116 5.10 -10.60 -25.57
CA VAL A 116 6.43 -11.20 -25.46
C VAL A 116 7.46 -10.10 -25.25
N VAL A 117 8.18 -10.16 -24.13
CA VAL A 117 9.27 -9.23 -23.81
C VAL A 117 10.55 -10.02 -23.65
N THR A 118 11.59 -9.60 -24.36
CA THR A 118 12.91 -10.23 -24.33
C THR A 118 13.96 -9.19 -23.98
N ILE A 119 14.74 -9.44 -22.93
CA ILE A 119 15.93 -8.65 -22.60
C ILE A 119 17.16 -9.47 -23.00
N THR A 120 18.05 -8.88 -23.78
CA THR A 120 19.33 -9.49 -24.21
C THR A 120 20.50 -8.66 -23.70
N ASP A 121 21.38 -9.29 -22.91
CA ASP A 121 22.67 -8.71 -22.55
C ASP A 121 23.57 -8.67 -23.78
N THR A 122 23.99 -7.46 -24.19
CA THR A 122 24.76 -7.30 -25.43
C THR A 122 26.21 -7.76 -25.30
N GLY A 123 26.76 -7.84 -24.08
CA GLY A 123 28.16 -8.22 -23.86
C GLY A 123 28.41 -9.72 -23.91
N ASN A 124 27.40 -10.55 -23.59
CA ASN A 124 27.54 -12.00 -23.55
C ASN A 124 26.42 -12.77 -24.28
N GLY A 125 25.37 -12.10 -24.75
CA GLY A 125 24.26 -12.68 -25.50
C GLY A 125 23.25 -13.46 -24.66
N LYS A 126 23.36 -13.45 -23.33
CA LYS A 126 22.37 -14.06 -22.43
C LYS A 126 21.02 -13.37 -22.58
N GLN A 127 19.95 -14.13 -22.38
CA GLN A 127 18.59 -13.65 -22.58
C GLN A 127 17.67 -14.02 -21.43
N GLY A 128 16.73 -13.11 -21.15
CA GLY A 128 15.54 -13.36 -20.37
C GLY A 128 14.31 -13.14 -21.23
N VAL A 129 13.26 -13.94 -21.04
CA VAL A 129 12.01 -13.81 -21.79
C VAL A 129 10.81 -13.92 -20.86
N VAL A 130 9.87 -12.99 -21.01
CA VAL A 130 8.51 -13.06 -20.45
C VAL A 130 7.52 -13.25 -21.60
N THR A 131 6.56 -14.15 -21.41
CA THR A 131 5.36 -14.24 -22.23
C THR A 131 4.16 -14.11 -21.31
N ARG A 132 3.29 -13.13 -21.60
CA ARG A 132 2.12 -12.80 -20.79
C ARG A 132 0.89 -12.76 -21.67
N ASP A 133 -0.11 -13.56 -21.35
CA ASP A 133 -1.41 -13.48 -21.99
C ASP A 133 -2.19 -12.29 -21.41
N LEU A 134 -2.78 -11.50 -22.29
CA LEU A 134 -3.49 -10.26 -21.98
C LEU A 134 -4.87 -10.28 -22.62
N THR A 135 -5.88 -9.92 -21.84
CA THR A 135 -7.21 -9.58 -22.35
C THR A 135 -7.39 -8.09 -22.17
N VAL A 136 -7.38 -7.36 -23.28
CA VAL A 136 -7.59 -5.91 -23.30
C VAL A 136 -9.09 -5.66 -23.41
N GLU A 137 -9.67 -5.06 -22.39
CA GLU A 137 -11.06 -4.62 -22.37
C GLU A 137 -11.16 -3.09 -22.54
N PRO A 138 -12.28 -2.55 -23.00
CA PRO A 138 -12.50 -1.11 -23.00
C PRO A 138 -12.34 -0.52 -21.58
N VAL A 139 -11.54 0.53 -21.44
CA VAL A 139 -11.40 1.24 -20.17
C VAL A 139 -12.71 1.98 -19.86
N GLY A 140 -13.22 1.75 -18.64
CA GLY A 140 -14.41 2.40 -18.12
C GLY A 140 -14.11 3.78 -17.53
N VAL A 141 -14.70 4.06 -16.38
CA VAL A 141 -14.45 5.30 -15.60
C VAL A 141 -13.09 5.26 -14.90
N LEU A 142 -12.54 4.07 -14.64
CA LEU A 142 -11.26 3.86 -13.97
C LEU A 142 -10.28 3.19 -14.93
N SER A 143 -9.03 3.64 -14.94
CA SER A 143 -7.92 2.88 -15.52
C SER A 143 -7.61 1.63 -14.69
N GLU A 144 -6.74 0.77 -15.20
CA GLU A 144 -6.07 -0.22 -14.35
C GLU A 144 -5.13 0.45 -13.35
N ILE A 145 -4.80 -0.29 -12.29
CA ILE A 145 -3.87 0.16 -11.25
C ILE A 145 -2.43 -0.10 -11.70
N GLU A 146 -1.60 0.94 -11.62
CA GLU A 146 -0.15 0.84 -11.66
C GLU A 146 0.40 0.75 -10.23
N LEU A 147 0.98 -0.39 -9.86
CA LEU A 147 1.67 -0.54 -8.58
C LEU A 147 3.04 0.14 -8.62
N ALA A 148 3.40 0.80 -7.53
CA ALA A 148 4.63 1.56 -7.41
C ALA A 148 5.39 1.27 -6.10
N ARG A 149 6.73 1.37 -6.19
CA ARG A 149 7.66 1.37 -5.06
C ARG A 149 7.79 2.76 -4.43
N ALA A 150 7.64 3.80 -5.23
CA ALA A 150 7.75 5.18 -4.77
C ALA A 150 6.99 6.13 -5.70
N LEU A 151 6.49 7.22 -5.11
CA LEU A 151 5.94 8.38 -5.81
C LEU A 151 6.80 9.59 -5.45
N VAL A 152 7.31 10.29 -6.46
CA VAL A 152 8.20 11.44 -6.25
C VAL A 152 7.67 12.65 -7.03
N PRO A 153 7.65 13.87 -6.46
CA PRO A 153 7.31 15.06 -7.23
C PRO A 153 8.19 15.21 -8.48
N SER A 154 7.57 15.49 -9.61
CA SER A 154 8.22 15.66 -10.91
C SER A 154 8.18 17.13 -11.35
N PRO A 155 9.31 17.72 -11.75
CA PRO A 155 9.31 19.03 -12.41
C PRO A 155 8.44 19.02 -13.67
N LEU A 156 7.79 20.14 -13.99
CA LEU A 156 6.94 20.27 -15.17
C LEU A 156 7.68 20.01 -16.49
N GLU A 157 8.96 20.37 -16.55
CA GLU A 157 9.83 20.21 -17.73
C GLU A 157 10.48 18.81 -17.81
N SER A 158 10.18 17.91 -16.86
CA SER A 158 10.78 16.57 -16.84
C SER A 158 10.30 15.75 -18.04
N THR A 159 11.25 15.22 -18.80
CA THR A 159 11.01 14.30 -19.93
C THR A 159 11.15 12.84 -19.52
N ASN A 160 11.17 12.55 -18.22
CA ASN A 160 11.29 11.18 -17.73
C ASN A 160 10.04 10.36 -18.14
N PRO A 161 10.20 9.18 -18.77
CA PRO A 161 9.07 8.36 -19.22
C PRO A 161 8.18 7.85 -18.07
N LEU A 162 8.66 7.89 -16.82
CA LEU A 162 7.88 7.57 -15.61
C LEU A 162 7.01 8.73 -15.11
N ARG A 163 7.00 9.88 -15.81
CA ARG A 163 6.27 11.07 -15.40
C ARG A 163 4.78 10.91 -15.68
N LYS A 164 3.97 11.06 -14.64
CA LYS A 164 2.50 11.15 -14.69
C LYS A 164 2.04 12.42 -14.03
N GLY A 165 1.64 13.40 -14.85
CA GLY A 165 1.32 14.74 -14.37
C GLY A 165 2.48 15.35 -13.58
N GLU A 166 2.25 15.70 -12.32
CA GLU A 166 3.24 16.31 -11.42
C GLU A 166 4.06 15.28 -10.62
N LEU A 167 3.97 13.99 -10.97
CA LEU A 167 4.63 12.89 -10.26
C LEU A 167 5.54 12.09 -11.19
N LEU A 168 6.58 11.48 -10.61
CA LEU A 168 7.29 10.32 -11.13
C LEU A 168 6.76 9.11 -10.37
N VAL A 169 6.22 8.15 -11.11
CA VAL A 169 5.74 6.88 -10.57
C VAL A 169 6.82 5.84 -10.82
N PHE A 170 7.44 5.32 -9.76
CA PHE A 170 8.45 4.27 -9.88
C PHE A 170 7.76 2.91 -9.74
N PRO A 171 7.47 2.20 -10.84
CA PRO A 171 6.63 1.02 -10.79
C PRO A 171 7.30 -0.13 -10.02
N ALA A 172 6.48 -0.91 -9.33
CA ALA A 172 6.85 -2.19 -8.74
C ALA A 172 6.66 -3.30 -9.78
N ALA A 173 7.44 -3.27 -10.86
CA ALA A 173 7.18 -4.12 -12.04
C ALA A 173 7.36 -5.63 -11.78
N ASN A 174 8.03 -6.02 -10.69
CA ASN A 174 8.06 -7.42 -10.26
C ASN A 174 6.84 -7.84 -9.42
N GLY A 175 5.96 -6.90 -9.06
CA GLY A 175 4.76 -7.08 -8.25
C GLY A 175 5.02 -7.70 -6.87
N SER A 176 6.26 -7.67 -6.39
CA SER A 176 6.69 -8.32 -5.16
C SER A 176 7.20 -7.31 -4.15
N TYR A 177 6.81 -7.51 -2.90
CA TYR A 177 7.19 -6.69 -1.76
C TYR A 177 7.74 -7.59 -0.65
N ILE A 178 9.03 -7.43 -0.33
CA ILE A 178 9.72 -8.19 0.72
C ILE A 178 9.76 -7.37 2.01
N LEU A 179 9.05 -7.85 3.03
CA LEU A 179 9.02 -7.24 4.36
C LEU A 179 10.24 -7.64 5.21
N PRO A 180 10.67 -6.77 6.14
CA PRO A 180 10.06 -5.47 6.51
C PRO A 180 10.48 -4.28 5.64
N GLU A 181 11.47 -4.44 4.76
CA GLU A 181 12.07 -3.33 4.02
C GLU A 181 11.09 -2.68 3.03
N GLU A 182 10.31 -3.49 2.33
CA GLU A 182 9.36 -3.04 1.29
C GLU A 182 7.92 -3.04 1.82
N HIS A 183 7.67 -2.33 2.91
CA HIS A 183 6.37 -2.34 3.60
C HIS A 183 5.31 -1.39 3.02
N MET A 184 5.66 -0.51 2.09
CA MET A 184 4.70 0.41 1.47
C MET A 184 4.46 0.03 0.01
N ALA A 185 3.19 -0.27 -0.32
CA ALA A 185 2.75 -0.34 -1.70
C ALA A 185 2.06 0.97 -2.07
N TYR A 186 2.63 1.72 -3.00
CA TYR A 186 1.98 2.87 -3.62
C TYR A 186 1.25 2.41 -4.87
N TYR A 187 0.27 3.17 -5.30
CA TYR A 187 -0.32 2.96 -6.61
C TYR A 187 -0.84 4.25 -7.24
N TYR A 188 -0.87 4.23 -8.57
CA TYR A 188 -1.43 5.26 -9.44
C TYR A 188 -2.58 4.66 -10.26
N LEU A 189 -3.61 5.46 -10.49
CA LEU A 189 -4.65 5.18 -11.49
C LEU A 189 -5.27 6.49 -11.98
N GLU A 190 -6.08 6.42 -13.03
CA GLU A 190 -6.80 7.56 -13.59
C GLU A 190 -8.31 7.37 -13.49
N VAL A 191 -8.99 8.48 -13.22
CA VAL A 191 -10.44 8.59 -13.28
C VAL A 191 -10.83 9.43 -14.49
N TYR A 192 -11.74 8.92 -15.30
CA TYR A 192 -12.18 9.54 -16.55
C TYR A 192 -13.62 10.03 -16.47
N ASN A 193 -13.92 11.10 -17.22
CA ASN A 193 -15.28 11.58 -17.49
C ASN A 193 -16.13 11.94 -16.25
N LEU A 194 -15.48 12.28 -15.13
CA LEU A 194 -16.15 12.69 -13.89
C LEU A 194 -15.90 14.17 -13.52
N GLY A 195 -15.43 15.00 -14.46
CA GLY A 195 -15.21 16.43 -14.26
C GLY A 195 -16.40 17.14 -13.59
N GLY A 196 -16.14 17.85 -12.50
CA GLY A 196 -17.15 18.56 -11.69
C GLY A 196 -17.96 17.67 -10.73
N SER A 197 -17.69 16.37 -10.68
CA SER A 197 -18.36 15.45 -9.75
C SER A 197 -17.64 15.38 -8.41
N SER A 198 -18.41 15.17 -7.34
CA SER A 198 -17.88 14.70 -6.05
C SER A 198 -18.03 13.19 -5.96
N ILE A 199 -16.94 12.50 -5.64
CA ILE A 199 -16.90 11.04 -5.46
C ILE A 199 -16.28 10.70 -4.11
N LEU A 200 -16.56 9.51 -3.59
CA LEU A 200 -15.79 8.91 -2.50
C LEU A 200 -14.79 7.93 -3.11
N MET A 201 -13.59 7.83 -2.56
CA MET A 201 -12.61 6.80 -2.94
C MET A 201 -12.10 6.02 -1.74
N GLN A 202 -11.72 4.77 -1.95
CA GLN A 202 -11.13 3.90 -0.92
C GLN A 202 -10.14 2.92 -1.54
N GLY A 203 -8.95 2.84 -0.95
CA GLY A 203 -8.01 1.74 -1.14
C GLY A 203 -8.18 0.65 -0.08
N ARG A 204 -8.02 -0.61 -0.45
CA ARG A 204 -8.01 -1.74 0.50
C ARG A 204 -7.09 -2.87 0.05
N LEU A 205 -6.69 -3.70 1.00
CA LEU A 205 -5.90 -4.90 0.80
C LEU A 205 -6.74 -6.12 1.16
N GLU A 206 -6.81 -7.06 0.23
CA GLU A 206 -7.51 -8.33 0.39
C GLU A 206 -6.55 -9.51 0.29
N THR A 207 -6.87 -10.60 0.99
CA THR A 207 -6.20 -11.89 0.80
C THR A 207 -6.59 -12.52 -0.53
N SER A 208 -5.89 -13.58 -0.94
CA SER A 208 -6.25 -14.39 -2.11
C SER A 208 -7.64 -15.05 -2.06
N SER A 209 -8.28 -15.11 -0.87
CA SER A 209 -9.67 -15.57 -0.74
C SER A 209 -10.71 -14.44 -0.79
N GLY A 210 -10.28 -13.18 -0.98
CA GLY A 210 -11.15 -12.00 -0.98
C GLY A 210 -11.50 -11.49 0.42
N GLU A 211 -10.78 -11.90 1.46
CA GLU A 211 -10.96 -11.34 2.81
C GLU A 211 -10.27 -9.98 2.89
N ILE A 212 -11.01 -8.95 3.27
CA ILE A 212 -10.45 -7.61 3.52
C ILE A 212 -9.66 -7.65 4.83
N ILE A 213 -8.35 -7.47 4.75
CA ILE A 213 -7.45 -7.42 5.92
C ILE A 213 -7.06 -6.00 6.31
N PHE A 214 -7.21 -5.06 5.38
CA PHE A 214 -7.05 -3.64 5.64
C PHE A 214 -7.87 -2.85 4.63
N ALA A 215 -8.51 -1.77 5.08
CA ALA A 215 -9.19 -0.83 4.21
C ALA A 215 -8.96 0.59 4.74
N ARG A 216 -8.60 1.49 3.84
CA ARG A 216 -8.57 2.93 4.14
C ARG A 216 -10.01 3.43 4.36
N PRO A 217 -10.18 4.58 5.00
CA PRO A 217 -11.47 5.25 4.97
C PRO A 217 -11.96 5.65 3.59
N TRP A 218 -13.25 5.94 3.50
CA TRP A 218 -13.83 6.54 2.29
C TRP A 218 -13.55 8.05 2.30
N VAL A 219 -12.68 8.49 1.39
CA VAL A 219 -12.28 9.90 1.31
C VAL A 219 -13.09 10.61 0.22
N PRO A 220 -13.79 11.72 0.52
CA PRO A 220 -14.44 12.52 -0.49
C PRO A 220 -13.42 13.33 -1.30
N ILE A 221 -13.51 13.25 -2.62
CA ILE A 221 -12.74 14.09 -3.54
C ILE A 221 -13.67 14.79 -4.52
N THR A 222 -13.34 16.03 -4.87
CA THR A 222 -14.05 16.77 -5.93
C THR A 222 -13.17 16.83 -7.15
N ILE A 223 -13.65 16.26 -8.25
CA ILE A 223 -12.96 16.29 -9.53
C ILE A 223 -13.16 17.69 -10.14
N PRO A 224 -12.09 18.40 -10.55
CA PRO A 224 -12.20 19.73 -11.12
C PRO A 224 -13.18 19.80 -12.29
N GLU A 225 -13.93 20.90 -12.37
CA GLU A 225 -14.87 21.13 -13.48
C GLU A 225 -14.12 21.16 -14.81
N GLY A 226 -14.62 20.40 -15.80
CA GLY A 226 -14.01 20.30 -17.13
C GLY A 226 -12.81 19.35 -17.24
N ALA A 227 -12.41 18.66 -16.15
CA ALA A 227 -11.36 17.64 -16.23
C ALA A 227 -11.86 16.38 -16.96
N GLU A 228 -11.20 16.01 -18.06
CA GLU A 228 -11.49 14.78 -18.82
C GLU A 228 -10.88 13.53 -18.16
N ALA A 229 -9.72 13.70 -17.53
CA ALA A 229 -9.00 12.69 -16.77
C ALA A 229 -8.33 13.31 -15.54
N VAL A 230 -8.30 12.58 -14.42
CA VAL A 230 -7.55 12.96 -13.21
C VAL A 230 -6.79 11.74 -12.70
N GLY A 231 -5.47 11.90 -12.54
CA GLY A 231 -4.62 10.92 -11.88
C GLY A 231 -4.85 10.95 -10.37
N LEU A 232 -5.07 9.78 -9.78
CA LEU A 232 -5.19 9.56 -8.34
C LEU A 232 -4.04 8.68 -7.87
N VAL A 233 -3.57 8.95 -6.65
CA VAL A 233 -2.54 8.16 -5.98
C VAL A 233 -2.92 7.88 -4.55
N ASP A 234 -2.48 6.75 -4.05
CA ASP A 234 -2.66 6.35 -2.66
C ASP A 234 -1.62 5.27 -2.29
N SER A 235 -1.61 4.84 -1.03
CA SER A 235 -0.69 3.83 -0.51
C SER A 235 -1.31 2.94 0.55
N LEU A 236 -0.80 1.72 0.66
CA LEU A 236 -1.17 0.75 1.70
C LEU A 236 0.08 0.25 2.41
N ASP A 237 0.01 0.20 3.73
CA ASP A 237 1.01 -0.46 4.57
C ASP A 237 0.78 -1.96 4.55
N LEU A 238 1.73 -2.69 3.98
CA LEU A 238 1.68 -4.13 3.80
C LEU A 238 2.00 -4.91 5.09
N ARG A 239 2.42 -4.26 6.19
CA ARG A 239 2.69 -4.95 7.47
C ARG A 239 1.44 -5.60 8.07
N VAL A 240 0.25 -5.13 7.66
CA VAL A 240 -1.03 -5.75 7.98
C VAL A 240 -1.16 -7.16 7.41
N ALA A 241 -0.43 -7.48 6.34
CA ALA A 241 -0.38 -8.83 5.77
C ALA A 241 0.51 -9.74 6.62
N ARG A 242 -0.13 -10.62 7.39
CA ARG A 242 0.56 -11.48 8.35
C ARG A 242 1.33 -12.64 7.69
N ASN A 243 0.87 -13.11 6.53
CA ASN A 243 1.49 -14.25 5.83
C ASN A 243 2.11 -13.81 4.51
N SER A 244 3.20 -14.46 4.11
CA SER A 244 3.68 -14.35 2.72
C SER A 244 2.65 -15.00 1.77
N GLY A 245 2.43 -14.42 0.60
CA GLY A 245 1.48 -14.96 -0.37
C GLY A 245 0.96 -13.94 -1.36
N LEU A 246 -0.07 -14.35 -2.10
CA LEU A 246 -0.78 -13.51 -3.05
C LEU A 246 -1.84 -12.66 -2.32
N TYR A 247 -1.82 -11.36 -2.59
CA TYR A 247 -2.77 -10.38 -2.10
C TYR A 247 -3.31 -9.53 -3.25
N THR A 248 -4.39 -8.80 -2.97
CA THR A 248 -5.04 -7.94 -3.95
C THR A 248 -5.19 -6.55 -3.37
N VAL A 249 -4.66 -5.55 -4.07
CA VAL A 249 -5.01 -4.14 -3.87
C VAL A 249 -6.30 -3.90 -4.61
N VAL A 250 -7.31 -3.39 -3.92
CA VAL A 250 -8.57 -2.97 -4.54
C VAL A 250 -8.76 -1.48 -4.32
N PHE A 251 -9.05 -0.78 -5.40
CA PHE A 251 -9.43 0.62 -5.39
C PHE A 251 -10.89 0.75 -5.79
N GLY A 252 -11.69 1.37 -4.93
CA GLY A 252 -13.10 1.62 -5.17
C GLY A 252 -13.43 3.10 -5.22
N ILE A 253 -14.40 3.48 -6.05
CA ILE A 253 -15.05 4.78 -6.00
C ILE A 253 -16.56 4.65 -5.84
N VAL A 254 -17.17 5.57 -5.10
CA VAL A 254 -18.63 5.75 -5.05
C VAL A 254 -18.97 7.06 -5.74
N THR A 255 -19.78 6.95 -6.79
CA THR A 255 -20.37 8.08 -7.51
C THR A 255 -21.82 8.27 -7.06
N GLN A 256 -22.53 9.27 -7.59
CA GLN A 256 -23.97 9.42 -7.33
C GLN A 256 -24.82 8.27 -7.88
N GLN A 257 -24.30 7.51 -8.85
CA GLN A 257 -25.06 6.52 -9.63
C GLN A 257 -24.62 5.09 -9.35
N ASP A 258 -23.33 4.88 -9.08
CA ASP A 258 -22.72 3.56 -9.05
C ASP A 258 -21.51 3.49 -8.11
N THR A 259 -21.15 2.27 -7.72
CA THR A 259 -19.89 1.94 -7.04
C THR A 259 -19.04 1.12 -8.00
N LEU A 260 -17.84 1.61 -8.29
CA LEU A 260 -16.93 1.02 -9.27
C LEU A 260 -15.64 0.60 -8.58
N GLU A 261 -15.09 -0.55 -8.96
CA GLU A 261 -13.84 -1.07 -8.39
C GLU A 261 -12.90 -1.55 -9.48
N VAL A 262 -11.61 -1.36 -9.25
CA VAL A 262 -10.51 -1.95 -10.00
C VAL A 262 -9.53 -2.56 -9.01
N PHE A 263 -8.80 -3.59 -9.44
CA PHE A 263 -7.90 -4.31 -8.55
C PHE A 263 -6.59 -4.66 -9.24
N LYS A 264 -5.59 -4.99 -8.43
CA LYS A 264 -4.29 -5.46 -8.87
C LYS A 264 -3.73 -6.45 -7.87
N HIS A 265 -3.14 -7.53 -8.38
CA HIS A 265 -2.53 -8.52 -7.52
C HIS A 265 -1.05 -8.19 -7.24
N LEU A 266 -0.61 -8.50 -6.03
CA LEU A 266 0.78 -8.41 -5.63
C LEU A 266 1.17 -9.59 -4.74
N ILE A 267 2.47 -9.87 -4.69
CA ILE A 267 3.06 -10.88 -3.83
C ILE A 267 3.71 -10.18 -2.65
N ILE A 268 3.34 -10.60 -1.44
CA ILE A 268 4.02 -10.19 -0.22
C ILE A 268 4.92 -11.34 0.21
N GLY A 269 6.21 -11.08 0.32
CA GLY A 269 7.22 -11.98 0.83
C GLY A 269 7.83 -11.46 2.12
N ARG A 270 8.60 -12.31 2.80
CA ARG A 270 9.36 -11.99 4.01
C ARG A 270 10.76 -12.55 3.85
N ASN A 271 11.79 -11.78 4.19
CA ASN A 271 13.17 -12.19 3.99
C ASN A 271 13.57 -13.25 5.03
N LEU A 272 13.73 -14.50 4.59
CA LEU A 272 14.16 -15.62 5.44
C LEU A 272 15.65 -15.55 5.82
N GLU A 273 16.47 -14.74 5.13
CA GLU A 273 17.89 -14.59 5.48
C GLU A 273 18.10 -13.59 6.63
N SER A 274 17.23 -12.57 6.74
CA SER A 274 17.06 -11.78 7.96
C SER A 274 16.57 -12.64 9.12
N GLU A 275 15.84 -13.72 8.82
CA GLU A 275 15.52 -14.71 9.84
C GLU A 275 16.80 -15.40 10.30
N ASN A 276 17.66 -15.96 9.42
CA ASN A 276 18.76 -16.87 9.82
C ASN A 276 19.85 -16.31 10.76
N GLU A 277 20.10 -15.00 10.81
CA GLU A 277 21.00 -14.42 11.82
C GLU A 277 20.31 -14.27 13.20
N PHE A 278 18.97 -14.37 13.23
CA PHE A 278 18.11 -14.35 14.42
C PHE A 278 17.37 -15.69 14.70
N ILE A 279 17.45 -16.73 13.83
CA ILE A 279 16.84 -18.08 14.06
C ILE A 279 17.48 -18.85 15.23
N VAL A 280 18.45 -18.27 15.95
CA VAL A 280 18.87 -18.80 17.26
C VAL A 280 18.18 -18.07 18.40
N ASP A 281 16.90 -17.74 18.25
CA ASP A 281 16.00 -17.98 19.35
C ASP A 281 14.73 -18.60 18.77
N SER A 282 14.52 -19.87 19.11
CA SER A 282 13.20 -20.46 19.08
C SER A 282 12.17 -19.44 19.57
N VAL A 283 10.91 -19.54 19.12
CA VAL A 283 9.84 -19.18 20.05
C VAL A 283 10.14 -19.99 21.30
N ALA A 284 10.82 -19.36 22.26
CA ALA A 284 11.09 -19.92 23.56
C ALA A 284 9.72 -20.41 24.04
N GLU A 285 9.69 -21.55 24.73
CA GLU A 285 8.51 -21.91 25.49
C GLU A 285 8.25 -20.73 26.45
N LEU A 286 7.41 -19.79 26.00
CA LEU A 286 7.02 -18.64 26.77
C LEU A 286 6.23 -19.22 27.92
N ASP A 287 6.71 -19.06 29.14
CA ASP A 287 5.96 -19.51 30.32
C ASP A 287 4.67 -18.68 30.49
N GLU A 288 4.70 -17.42 30.02
CA GLU A 288 3.59 -16.46 30.10
C GLU A 288 3.58 -15.53 28.87
N ILE A 289 2.42 -14.95 28.58
CA ILE A 289 2.24 -13.99 27.47
C ILE A 289 2.80 -12.62 27.88
N PRO A 290 3.75 -12.04 27.14
CA PRO A 290 4.17 -10.66 27.34
C PRO A 290 3.05 -9.69 26.99
N PHE A 291 2.79 -8.72 27.88
CA PHE A 291 1.80 -7.64 27.68
C PHE A 291 0.42 -8.13 27.18
N PRO A 292 -0.25 -9.05 27.91
CA PRO A 292 -1.46 -9.72 27.42
C PRO A 292 -2.62 -8.75 27.19
N ASP A 293 -2.67 -7.64 27.93
CA ASP A 293 -3.69 -6.60 27.75
C ASP A 293 -3.42 -5.74 26.50
N HIS A 294 -2.16 -5.36 26.26
CA HIS A 294 -1.76 -4.65 25.04
C HIS A 294 -2.01 -5.49 23.80
N PHE A 295 -1.82 -6.80 23.88
CA PHE A 295 -2.02 -7.71 22.76
C PHE A 295 -3.46 -7.64 22.23
N ARG A 296 -4.45 -7.42 23.10
CA ARG A 296 -5.86 -7.25 22.71
C ARG A 296 -6.09 -6.05 21.79
N LEU A 297 -5.24 -5.03 21.84
CA LEU A 297 -5.39 -3.80 21.04
C LEU A 297 -5.13 -4.02 19.54
N ILE A 298 -4.38 -5.07 19.19
CA ILE A 298 -4.00 -5.38 17.81
C ILE A 298 -4.80 -6.56 17.22
N LEU A 299 -5.71 -7.14 18.01
CA LEU A 299 -6.61 -8.19 17.57
C LEU A 299 -7.85 -7.59 16.92
N SER A 300 -8.37 -8.26 15.89
CA SER A 300 -9.70 -7.97 15.37
C SER A 300 -10.78 -8.26 16.41
N HIS A 301 -12.01 -7.79 16.17
CA HIS A 301 -13.14 -8.08 17.07
C HIS A 301 -13.40 -9.58 17.22
N THR A 302 -13.31 -10.35 16.13
CA THR A 302 -13.48 -11.81 16.14
C THR A 302 -12.37 -12.51 16.92
N GLU A 303 -11.11 -12.11 16.69
CA GLU A 303 -9.96 -12.65 17.40
C GLU A 303 -10.00 -12.31 18.89
N THR A 304 -10.42 -11.10 19.25
CA THR A 304 -10.58 -10.68 20.65
C THR A 304 -11.63 -11.55 21.36
N ASN A 305 -12.80 -11.74 20.74
CA ASN A 305 -13.86 -12.58 21.32
C ASN A 305 -13.41 -14.04 21.48
N LEU A 306 -12.67 -14.56 20.50
CA LEU A 306 -12.07 -15.89 20.59
C LEU A 306 -11.05 -15.94 21.73
N TYR A 307 -10.05 -15.06 21.72
CA TYR A 307 -8.98 -14.97 22.72
C TYR A 307 -9.52 -14.85 24.15
N ASP A 308 -10.59 -14.07 24.35
CA ASP A 308 -11.26 -13.93 25.64
C ASP A 308 -11.92 -15.21 26.13
N SER A 309 -12.41 -16.05 25.21
CA SER A 309 -13.03 -17.34 25.53
C SER A 309 -12.02 -18.45 25.86
N LEU A 310 -10.74 -18.25 25.55
CA LEU A 310 -9.67 -19.22 25.77
C LEU A 310 -9.19 -19.24 27.22
N ASP A 311 -8.77 -20.41 27.71
CA ASP A 311 -8.02 -20.56 28.96
C ASP A 311 -6.56 -20.07 28.80
N GLU A 312 -5.82 -19.96 29.91
CA GLU A 312 -4.45 -19.41 29.92
C GLU A 312 -3.50 -20.16 28.98
N ASP A 313 -3.49 -21.49 29.02
CA ASP A 313 -2.67 -22.33 28.14
C ASP A 313 -3.04 -22.14 26.67
N ALA A 314 -4.34 -22.03 26.35
CA ALA A 314 -4.82 -21.79 25.00
C ALA A 314 -4.52 -20.37 24.52
N ARG A 315 -4.57 -19.36 25.39
CA ARG A 315 -4.15 -17.99 25.06
C ARG A 315 -2.67 -17.92 24.77
N LEU A 316 -1.85 -18.63 25.54
CA LEU A 316 -0.41 -18.70 25.31
C LEU A 316 -0.11 -19.36 23.96
N ARG A 317 -0.78 -20.46 23.63
CA ARG A 317 -0.70 -21.07 22.30
C ARG A 317 -1.20 -20.13 21.21
N PHE A 318 -2.28 -19.40 21.45
CA PHE A 318 -2.82 -18.42 20.50
C PHE A 318 -1.81 -17.30 20.25
N TYR A 319 -1.22 -16.71 21.29
CA TYR A 319 -0.18 -15.68 21.17
C TYR A 319 1.04 -16.20 20.42
N THR A 320 1.54 -17.38 20.80
CA THR A 320 2.66 -18.04 20.12
C THR A 320 2.37 -18.31 18.64
N ALA A 321 1.16 -18.80 18.33
CA ALA A 321 0.73 -19.02 16.95
C ALA A 321 0.54 -17.71 16.18
N TYR A 322 0.02 -16.66 16.84
CA TYR A 322 -0.18 -15.34 16.25
C TYR A 322 1.13 -14.72 15.78
N TRP A 323 2.20 -14.90 16.55
CA TRP A 323 3.53 -14.40 16.22
C TRP A 323 4.43 -15.41 15.49
N GLN A 324 3.90 -16.58 15.14
CA GLN A 324 4.66 -17.63 14.46
C GLN A 324 5.10 -17.16 13.07
N GLY A 325 6.39 -17.28 12.78
CA GLY A 325 6.98 -16.83 11.50
C GLY A 325 7.18 -15.31 11.40
N VAL A 326 6.90 -14.55 12.47
CA VAL A 326 7.05 -13.09 12.50
C VAL A 326 7.71 -12.57 13.80
N PRO A 327 8.78 -13.22 14.33
CA PRO A 327 9.34 -12.92 15.66
C PRO A 327 9.80 -11.47 15.83
N ASP A 328 10.31 -10.81 14.78
CA ASP A 328 10.73 -9.41 14.85
C ASP A 328 9.54 -8.46 15.04
N GLN A 329 8.38 -8.78 14.48
CA GLN A 329 7.17 -7.98 14.70
C GLN A 329 6.66 -8.15 16.13
N ARG A 330 6.81 -9.33 16.70
CA ARG A 330 6.57 -9.57 18.13
C ARG A 330 7.50 -8.74 18.97
N LEU A 331 8.81 -8.74 18.69
CA LEU A 331 9.79 -7.94 19.42
C LEU A 331 9.49 -6.45 19.31
N GLN A 332 9.23 -5.93 18.10
CA GLN A 332 8.84 -4.52 17.91
C GLN A 332 7.54 -4.18 18.63
N PHE A 333 6.55 -5.07 18.62
CA PHE A 333 5.32 -4.91 19.38
C PHE A 333 5.59 -4.87 20.89
N GLU A 334 6.40 -5.81 21.42
CA GLU A 334 6.78 -5.88 22.82
C GLU A 334 7.60 -4.64 23.24
N GLU A 335 8.49 -4.14 22.37
CA GLU A 335 9.21 -2.88 22.54
C GLU A 335 8.26 -1.68 22.57
N ARG A 336 7.27 -1.63 21.67
CA ARG A 336 6.22 -0.59 21.71
C ARG A 336 5.40 -0.67 22.99
N CYS A 337 5.06 -1.88 23.45
CA CYS A 337 4.34 -2.08 24.71
C CYS A 337 5.16 -1.60 25.90
N ALA A 338 6.44 -1.96 25.98
CA ALA A 338 7.35 -1.49 27.01
C ALA A 338 7.52 0.03 26.98
N ALA A 339 7.76 0.61 25.80
CA ALA A 339 7.89 2.05 25.61
C ALA A 339 6.60 2.82 25.91
N SER A 340 5.42 2.20 25.69
CA SER A 340 4.13 2.81 26.02
C SER A 340 3.98 3.15 27.49
N SER A 341 4.73 2.48 28.39
CA SER A 341 4.66 2.69 29.84
C SER A 341 4.84 4.15 30.26
N ARG A 342 5.57 4.96 29.48
CA ARG A 342 5.74 6.41 29.70
C ARG A 342 4.44 7.21 29.61
N TYR A 343 3.41 6.65 28.98
CA TYR A 343 2.09 7.27 28.84
C TYR A 343 1.09 6.80 29.90
N ALA A 344 1.50 5.94 30.84
CA ALA A 344 0.65 5.59 31.98
C ALA A 344 0.35 6.83 32.84
N SER A 345 -0.86 6.89 33.38
CA SER A 345 -1.27 7.92 34.35
C SER A 345 -1.37 7.33 35.75
N THR A 346 -1.57 8.17 36.76
CA THR A 346 -1.79 7.69 38.14
C THR A 346 -3.01 6.77 38.26
N GLN A 347 -3.97 6.87 37.33
CA GLN A 347 -5.25 6.15 37.39
C GLN A 347 -5.39 5.05 36.32
N ARG A 348 -4.59 5.08 35.25
CA ARG A 348 -4.70 4.17 34.10
C ARG A 348 -3.33 3.63 33.69
N GLU A 349 -3.27 2.32 33.47
CA GLU A 349 -2.14 1.68 32.81
C GLU A 349 -1.99 2.16 31.37
N SER A 350 -0.78 2.09 30.80
CA SER A 350 -0.49 2.73 29.51
C SER A 350 -1.41 2.27 28.37
N TRP A 351 -1.69 0.98 28.24
CA TRP A 351 -2.58 0.44 27.21
C TRP A 351 -4.03 0.95 27.32
N ARG A 352 -4.45 1.42 28.50
CA ARG A 352 -5.76 2.02 28.72
C ARG A 352 -5.78 3.51 28.43
N THR A 353 -4.64 4.17 28.33
CA THR A 353 -4.58 5.60 27.98
C THR A 353 -4.66 5.75 26.47
N ASP A 354 -5.22 6.86 25.99
CA ASP A 354 -5.37 7.05 24.55
C ASP A 354 -4.01 7.18 23.86
N ARG A 355 -3.07 7.93 24.46
CA ARG A 355 -1.68 8.03 23.99
C ARG A 355 -0.96 6.68 23.96
N GLY A 356 -1.07 5.90 25.04
CA GLY A 356 -0.42 4.59 25.09
C GLY A 356 -1.03 3.59 24.12
N ARG A 357 -2.36 3.60 23.95
CA ARG A 357 -3.06 2.80 22.93
C ARG A 357 -2.61 3.16 21.52
N VAL A 358 -2.63 4.45 21.17
CA VAL A 358 -2.19 4.94 19.85
C VAL A 358 -0.73 4.56 19.60
N TYR A 359 0.14 4.74 20.58
CA TYR A 359 1.55 4.37 20.46
C TYR A 359 1.76 2.87 20.19
N VAL A 360 0.95 1.99 20.79
CA VAL A 360 1.06 0.53 20.60
C VAL A 360 0.58 0.11 19.22
N ILE A 361 -0.54 0.68 18.76
CA ILE A 361 -1.19 0.35 17.48
C ILE A 361 -0.41 0.95 16.30
N TYR A 362 -0.10 2.24 16.36
CA TYR A 362 0.46 3.01 15.24
C TYR A 362 1.99 3.20 15.31
N GLY A 363 2.60 2.94 16.47
CA GLY A 363 4.03 3.12 16.66
C GLY A 363 4.43 4.53 17.10
N PRO A 364 5.75 4.79 17.19
CA PRO A 364 6.25 6.10 17.55
C PRO A 364 5.86 7.15 16.50
N PRO A 365 5.39 8.34 16.93
CA PRO A 365 5.16 9.43 16.00
C PRO A 365 6.49 9.94 15.42
N ASP A 366 6.42 10.46 14.20
CA ASP A 366 7.57 11.06 13.51
C ASP A 366 7.95 12.41 14.14
N ASP A 367 6.94 13.15 14.59
CA ASP A 367 7.11 14.42 15.29
C ASP A 367 6.06 14.62 16.37
N ILE A 368 6.41 15.36 17.43
CA ILE A 368 5.51 15.70 18.53
C ILE A 368 5.60 17.19 18.79
N GLU A 369 4.49 17.88 18.55
CA GLU A 369 4.28 19.24 19.03
C GLU A 369 3.61 19.17 20.40
N SER A 370 4.17 19.86 21.40
CA SER A 370 3.65 19.82 22.77
C SER A 370 3.57 21.21 23.35
N GLU A 371 2.40 21.55 23.91
CA GLU A 371 2.19 22.76 24.68
C GLU A 371 2.10 22.38 26.16
N LEU A 372 3.20 22.60 26.88
CA LEU A 372 3.25 22.38 28.32
C LEU A 372 2.51 23.50 29.06
N PHE A 373 1.98 23.20 30.24
CA PHE A 373 1.19 24.12 31.07
C PHE A 373 1.85 25.52 31.21
N GLN A 374 1.43 26.48 30.37
CA GLN A 374 1.83 27.89 30.45
C GLN A 374 0.57 28.76 30.52
N GLY A 375 0.16 29.13 31.74
CA GLY A 375 -0.96 30.05 31.95
C GLY A 375 -2.34 29.39 31.90
N GLU A 376 -3.24 29.90 31.06
CA GLU A 376 -4.67 29.52 30.97
C GLU A 376 -4.98 28.45 29.90
N HIS A 377 -3.94 27.85 29.29
CA HIS A 377 -4.08 26.83 28.24
C HIS A 377 -4.27 25.43 28.80
N VAL A 378 -5.12 24.63 28.16
CA VAL A 378 -5.22 23.18 28.40
C VAL A 378 -3.98 22.52 27.80
N PRO A 379 -3.15 21.76 28.55
CA PRO A 379 -2.01 21.07 27.98
C PRO A 379 -2.42 20.10 26.89
N TYR A 380 -1.73 20.12 25.76
CA TYR A 380 -2.01 19.22 24.65
C TYR A 380 -0.74 18.76 23.93
N GLU A 381 -0.85 17.62 23.24
CA GLU A 381 0.17 17.09 22.35
C GLU A 381 -0.46 16.81 20.99
N ILE A 382 0.23 17.18 19.92
CA ILE A 382 -0.09 16.80 18.55
C ILE A 382 1.01 15.87 18.06
N TRP A 383 0.62 14.67 17.68
CA TRP A 383 1.52 13.64 17.18
C TRP A 383 1.33 13.51 15.68
N TYR A 384 2.41 13.63 14.91
CA TYR A 384 2.39 13.59 13.45
C TYR A 384 2.99 12.28 12.93
N TYR A 385 2.36 11.74 11.89
CA TYR A 385 2.75 10.50 11.19
C TYR A 385 2.81 10.77 9.68
N TYR A 386 4.01 11.07 9.18
CA TYR A 386 4.24 11.52 7.80
C TYR A 386 4.22 10.38 6.79
N GLY A 387 4.58 9.16 7.20
CA GLY A 387 4.73 8.00 6.30
C GLY A 387 3.45 7.47 5.64
N GLY A 388 2.26 7.86 6.13
CA GLY A 388 0.98 7.22 5.78
C GLY A 388 -0.11 8.13 5.21
N GLY A 389 0.16 9.40 4.91
CA GLY A 389 -0.88 10.37 4.50
C GLY A 389 -0.92 11.64 5.33
N ASN A 390 0.17 11.95 6.05
CA ASN A 390 0.28 13.10 6.94
C ASN A 390 -0.77 13.06 8.06
N ASP A 391 -0.88 11.89 8.71
CA ASP A 391 -1.83 11.65 9.77
C ASP A 391 -1.44 12.37 11.06
N SER A 392 -2.43 12.70 11.88
CA SER A 392 -2.23 13.35 13.15
C SER A 392 -3.20 12.88 14.22
N PHE A 393 -2.74 12.88 15.46
CA PHE A 393 -3.55 12.71 16.65
C PHE A 393 -3.35 13.90 17.56
N VAL A 394 -4.42 14.40 18.18
CA VAL A 394 -4.36 15.45 19.19
C VAL A 394 -4.87 14.89 20.51
N PHE A 395 -4.08 15.05 21.55
CA PHE A 395 -4.39 14.62 22.90
C PHE A 395 -4.40 15.83 23.83
N ALA A 396 -5.34 15.91 24.76
CA ALA A 396 -5.46 17.04 25.68
C ALA A 396 -5.73 16.58 27.13
N ASP A 397 -5.01 17.14 28.10
CA ASP A 397 -5.26 16.92 29.53
C ASP A 397 -6.30 17.91 30.05
N ARG A 398 -7.57 17.63 29.75
CA ARG A 398 -8.70 18.48 30.16
C ARG A 398 -9.01 18.41 31.65
N SER A 399 -8.51 17.38 32.33
CA SER A 399 -8.77 17.12 33.75
C SER A 399 -7.67 17.67 34.66
N GLY A 400 -6.51 18.04 34.10
CA GLY A 400 -5.33 18.44 34.85
C GLY A 400 -4.69 17.29 35.64
N THR A 401 -4.94 16.04 35.23
CA THR A 401 -4.48 14.83 35.95
C THR A 401 -3.29 14.14 35.28
N GLY A 402 -2.84 14.67 34.14
CA GLY A 402 -1.80 14.07 33.30
C GLY A 402 -2.30 12.95 32.38
N ASP A 403 -3.60 12.65 32.40
CA ASP A 403 -4.25 11.71 31.50
C ASP A 403 -4.77 12.47 30.26
N TYR A 404 -4.01 12.41 29.17
CA TYR A 404 -4.36 13.13 27.95
C TYR A 404 -5.33 12.28 27.15
N GLU A 405 -6.53 12.79 26.98
CA GLU A 405 -7.60 12.17 26.19
C GLU A 405 -7.43 12.55 24.73
N GLN A 406 -7.66 11.60 23.83
CA GLN A 406 -7.68 11.87 22.40
C GLN A 406 -8.91 12.73 22.07
N VAL A 407 -8.65 13.92 21.53
CA VAL A 407 -9.68 14.87 21.13
C VAL A 407 -9.84 14.95 19.61
N TYR A 408 -8.80 14.59 18.86
CA TYR A 408 -8.83 14.56 17.42
C TYR A 408 -7.92 13.47 16.86
N SER A 409 -8.33 12.94 15.72
CA SER A 409 -7.48 12.18 14.81
C SER A 409 -7.89 12.49 13.38
N SER A 410 -6.91 12.51 12.47
CA SER A 410 -7.15 12.54 11.02
C SER A 410 -7.57 11.16 10.46
N ILE A 411 -7.38 10.10 11.24
CA ILE A 411 -7.69 8.72 10.85
C ILE A 411 -9.18 8.47 11.08
N GLU A 412 -9.91 8.01 10.06
CA GLU A 412 -11.33 7.69 10.24
C GLU A 412 -11.51 6.44 11.13
N GLY A 413 -12.53 6.45 11.98
CA GLY A 413 -12.79 5.40 12.96
C GLY A 413 -12.10 5.64 14.31
N GLU A 414 -11.15 6.58 14.36
CA GLU A 414 -10.54 7.08 15.58
C GLU A 414 -11.37 8.19 16.24
N VAL A 415 -11.17 8.41 17.54
CA VAL A 415 -11.87 9.46 18.28
C VAL A 415 -11.51 10.83 17.69
N SER A 416 -12.52 11.56 17.22
CA SER A 416 -12.37 12.89 16.65
C SER A 416 -13.59 13.75 16.93
N TYR A 417 -13.42 14.80 17.74
CA TYR A 417 -14.48 15.77 18.03
C TYR A 417 -14.39 16.96 17.08
N THR A 418 -15.51 17.37 16.48
CA THR A 418 -15.52 18.49 15.53
C THR A 418 -15.13 19.84 16.14
N ASN A 419 -15.21 19.96 17.46
CA ASN A 419 -14.86 21.16 18.22
C ASN A 419 -13.53 21.00 18.99
N TRP A 420 -12.64 20.10 18.57
CA TRP A 420 -11.40 19.81 19.27
C TRP A 420 -10.49 21.05 19.44
N GLU A 421 -10.50 21.97 18.47
CA GLU A 421 -9.77 23.25 18.56
C GLU A 421 -10.27 24.08 19.76
N ASP A 422 -11.59 24.14 19.98
CA ASP A 422 -12.17 24.80 21.16
C ASP A 422 -11.84 24.05 22.46
N MET A 423 -11.62 22.73 22.38
CA MET A 423 -11.29 21.90 23.54
C MET A 423 -9.85 22.10 24.02
N ILE A 424 -8.97 22.64 23.16
CA ILE A 424 -7.60 23.03 23.50
C ILE A 424 -7.39 24.55 23.55
N ALA A 425 -8.39 25.34 23.14
CA ALA A 425 -8.37 26.79 23.21
C ALA A 425 -8.36 27.31 24.66
N PRO A 426 -7.77 28.49 24.92
CA PRO A 426 -7.77 29.09 26.25
C PRO A 426 -9.19 29.39 26.72
N ALA A 427 -9.46 29.17 28.01
CA ALA A 427 -10.77 29.44 28.59
C ALA A 427 -11.15 30.91 28.36
N SER A 428 -12.23 31.18 27.63
CA SER A 428 -12.71 32.54 27.45
C SER A 428 -13.10 33.12 28.81
N VAL A 429 -12.34 34.11 29.29
CA VAL A 429 -12.75 34.94 30.43
C VAL A 429 -14.06 35.62 30.05
N GLY A 430 -15.16 35.07 30.56
CA GLY A 430 -16.48 35.67 30.43
C GLY A 430 -16.45 37.07 31.03
N GLY A 431 -16.54 38.08 30.17
CA GLY A 431 -16.80 39.46 30.56
C GLY A 431 -18.12 39.51 31.32
N GLY A 432 -18.04 39.61 32.64
CA GLY A 432 -19.15 39.94 33.51
C GLY A 432 -19.62 41.37 33.24
N VAL A 433 -20.94 41.48 33.09
CA VAL A 433 -21.80 42.65 32.90
C VAL A 433 -21.42 43.86 33.76
#